data_AF-A0A839JAW4-F1
#
_entry.id   AF-A0A839JAW4-F1
#
_cell.length_a   1.000
_cell.length_b   1.000
_cell.length_c   1.000
_cell.angle_alpha   90.00
_cell.angle_beta   90.00
_cell.angle_gamma   90.00
#
_symmetry.space_group_name_H-M   'P 1'
#
loop_
_entity.id
_entity.type
_entity.pdbx_description
1 polymer ?
#
loop_
_entity_poly.entity_id
_entity_poly.type
_entity_poly.pdbx_seq_one_letter_code
_entity_poly.pdbx_strand_id
1 'polypeptide(L)'
;MNFIPDDHLDLIVTAALEWKVLVGPPAAALSMPGSLTSLDGTRAGTLIRQMNTIVQRLGSPAEYTYRPVPGPLIPVEVIKACHAAIHTCSRAPYWETSVAHTLLTKTAWAAAVRVPGYAEAPWIWTRSRTSQTLAIAETWRPEPLAVNWSKTHSIEPETWASAAAVLVTEEALPAVSGLLAAGQLAARPNVFAILPDPHLDPALWGGVADHVLIWPDCRPWLDVQLGAAWRP
;
A
#
# COMPACT_ATOMS: atom_id res chain seq x y z
N MET A 1 12.41 -17.32 -14.66
CA MET A 1 11.84 -16.93 -15.97
C MET A 1 10.53 -16.24 -15.67
N ASN A 2 10.47 -14.91 -15.77
CA ASN A 2 9.31 -14.14 -15.31
C ASN A 2 8.39 -13.89 -16.49
N PHE A 3 7.45 -14.81 -16.72
CA PHE A 3 6.41 -14.67 -17.71
C PHE A 3 5.16 -14.08 -17.05
N ILE A 4 4.51 -13.10 -17.69
CA ILE A 4 3.23 -12.57 -17.22
C ILE A 4 2.13 -13.60 -17.53
N PRO A 5 1.47 -14.19 -16.52
CA PRO A 5 0.40 -15.17 -16.73
C PRO A 5 -0.81 -14.57 -17.45
N ASP A 6 -1.58 -15.41 -18.13
CA ASP A 6 -2.85 -15.03 -18.77
C ASP A 6 -3.81 -14.37 -17.76
N ASP A 7 -3.89 -14.89 -16.53
CA ASP A 7 -4.72 -14.30 -15.46
C ASP A 7 -4.35 -12.85 -15.14
N HIS A 8 -3.05 -12.49 -15.22
CA HIS A 8 -2.63 -11.09 -15.03
C HIS A 8 -3.07 -10.23 -16.20
N LEU A 9 -2.99 -10.74 -17.43
CA LEU A 9 -3.46 -10.01 -18.61
C LEU A 9 -4.97 -9.81 -18.56
N ASP A 10 -5.72 -10.85 -18.23
CA ASP A 10 -7.18 -10.82 -18.09
C ASP A 10 -7.61 -9.80 -17.03
N LEU A 11 -6.93 -9.76 -15.88
CA LEU A 11 -7.18 -8.77 -14.83
C LEU A 11 -6.90 -7.33 -15.32
N ILE A 12 -5.75 -7.10 -15.94
CA ILE A 12 -5.36 -5.78 -16.47
C ILE A 12 -6.35 -5.30 -17.55
N VAL A 13 -6.71 -6.18 -18.49
CA VAL A 13 -7.61 -5.85 -19.60
C VAL A 13 -9.02 -5.60 -19.11
N THR A 14 -9.52 -6.41 -18.16
CA THR A 14 -10.83 -6.20 -17.53
C THR A 14 -10.89 -4.83 -16.86
N ALA A 15 -9.86 -4.49 -16.07
CA ALA A 15 -9.74 -3.17 -15.45
C ALA A 15 -9.71 -2.02 -16.47
N ALA A 16 -8.93 -2.17 -17.54
CA ALA A 16 -8.82 -1.14 -18.57
C ALA A 16 -10.15 -0.87 -19.30
N LEU A 17 -10.96 -1.92 -19.53
CA LEU A 17 -12.29 -1.82 -20.14
C LEU A 17 -13.34 -1.25 -19.18
N GLU A 18 -13.39 -1.75 -17.94
CA GLU A 18 -14.36 -1.33 -16.93
C GLU A 18 -14.15 0.14 -16.55
N TRP A 19 -12.89 0.54 -16.36
CA TRP A 19 -12.51 1.89 -15.90
C TRP A 19 -12.25 2.87 -17.03
N LYS A 20 -12.65 2.52 -18.27
CA LYS A 20 -12.63 3.40 -19.45
C LYS A 20 -11.24 3.95 -19.80
N VAL A 21 -10.19 3.16 -19.52
CA VAL A 21 -8.85 3.42 -20.04
C VAL A 21 -8.80 3.07 -21.53
N LEU A 22 -9.47 1.98 -21.91
CA LEU A 22 -9.81 1.64 -23.28
C LEU A 22 -11.19 2.18 -23.60
N VAL A 23 -11.28 3.02 -24.63
CA VAL A 23 -12.53 3.63 -25.08
C VAL A 23 -12.82 3.27 -26.53
N GLY A 24 -14.11 3.10 -26.84
CA GLY A 24 -14.57 2.85 -28.21
C GLY A 24 -14.32 4.05 -29.13
N PRO A 25 -14.29 3.86 -30.47
CA PRO A 25 -14.01 4.93 -31.43
C PRO A 25 -14.86 6.21 -31.28
N PRO A 26 -16.18 6.16 -31.03
CA PRO A 26 -16.99 7.38 -30.84
C PRO A 26 -16.65 8.13 -29.54
N ALA A 27 -16.31 7.40 -28.48
CA ALA A 27 -15.96 7.97 -27.19
C ALA A 27 -14.54 8.56 -27.19
N ALA A 28 -13.63 8.00 -27.98
CA ALA A 28 -12.28 8.52 -28.14
C ALA A 28 -12.24 9.91 -28.77
N ALA A 29 -13.15 10.20 -29.72
CA ALA A 29 -13.29 11.52 -30.32
C ALA A 29 -13.70 12.62 -29.32
N LEU A 30 -14.30 12.23 -28.20
CA LEU A 30 -14.74 13.10 -27.10
C LEU A 30 -13.84 12.99 -25.86
N SER A 31 -12.78 12.17 -25.92
CA SER A 31 -11.91 11.90 -24.77
C SER A 31 -10.71 12.83 -24.71
N MET A 32 -10.15 12.99 -23.50
CA MET A 32 -8.92 13.75 -23.26
C MET A 32 -7.73 13.23 -24.10
N PRO A 33 -6.74 14.08 -24.42
CA PRO A 33 -5.53 13.69 -25.14
C PRO A 33 -4.86 12.44 -24.53
N GLY A 34 -4.56 11.47 -25.38
CA GLY A 34 -3.85 10.23 -25.03
C GLY A 34 -4.72 9.04 -24.66
N SER A 35 -6.06 9.11 -24.69
CA SER A 35 -6.90 7.92 -24.57
C SER A 35 -6.58 6.90 -25.67
N LEU A 36 -6.49 5.62 -25.31
CA LEU A 36 -6.20 4.56 -26.26
C LEU A 36 -7.49 4.17 -26.97
N THR A 37 -7.57 4.53 -28.25
CA THR A 37 -8.73 4.26 -29.09
C THR A 37 -8.70 2.82 -29.60
N SER A 38 -9.76 2.07 -29.31
CA SER A 38 -10.14 0.84 -30.02
C SER A 38 -9.11 -0.30 -30.04
N LEU A 39 -9.00 -0.99 -28.91
CA LEU A 39 -8.60 -2.39 -28.87
C LEU A 39 -9.73 -3.16 -28.20
N ASP A 40 -10.24 -4.21 -28.84
CA ASP A 40 -10.98 -5.24 -28.10
C ASP A 40 -10.06 -5.85 -27.02
N GLY A 41 -10.64 -6.46 -25.99
CA GLY A 41 -9.87 -6.97 -24.86
C GLY A 41 -8.77 -7.96 -25.29
N THR A 42 -9.05 -8.78 -26.30
CA THR A 42 -8.09 -9.73 -26.87
C THR A 42 -6.89 -9.00 -27.45
N ARG A 43 -7.09 -8.00 -28.32
CA ARG A 43 -6.00 -7.21 -28.91
C ARG A 43 -5.18 -6.47 -27.86
N ALA A 44 -5.82 -5.94 -26.82
CA ALA A 44 -5.13 -5.26 -25.72
C ALA A 44 -4.16 -6.21 -24.98
N GLY A 45 -4.63 -7.41 -24.62
CA GLY A 45 -3.74 -8.40 -23.99
C GLY A 45 -2.71 -9.00 -24.95
N THR A 46 -3.01 -9.13 -26.24
CA THR A 46 -2.03 -9.54 -27.26
C THR A 46 -0.87 -8.55 -27.35
N LEU A 47 -1.11 -7.23 -27.28
CA LEU A 47 -0.03 -6.24 -27.30
C LEU A 47 0.93 -6.39 -26.11
N ILE A 48 0.38 -6.59 -24.90
CA ILE A 48 1.20 -6.81 -23.71
C ILE A 48 1.99 -8.14 -23.84
N ARG A 49 1.34 -9.19 -24.36
CA ARG A 49 1.97 -10.49 -24.61
C ARG A 49 3.12 -10.41 -25.61
N GLN A 50 2.95 -9.67 -26.70
CA GLN A 50 4.02 -9.46 -27.69
C GLN A 50 5.26 -8.83 -27.07
N MET A 51 5.10 -7.83 -26.20
CA MET A 51 6.23 -7.22 -25.50
C MET A 51 6.95 -8.21 -24.58
N ASN A 52 6.18 -9.02 -23.85
CA ASN A 52 6.73 -10.07 -22.99
C ASN A 52 7.50 -11.13 -23.82
N THR A 53 6.94 -11.58 -24.95
CA THR A 53 7.61 -12.52 -25.88
C THR A 53 8.92 -11.98 -26.41
N ILE A 54 8.97 -10.70 -26.81
CA ILE A 54 10.19 -10.03 -27.29
C ILE A 54 11.28 -10.06 -26.20
N VAL A 55 10.95 -9.70 -24.95
CA VAL A 55 11.92 -9.70 -23.85
C VAL A 55 12.45 -11.09 -23.54
N GLN A 56 11.56 -12.08 -23.53
CA GLN A 56 11.93 -13.47 -23.24
C GLN A 56 12.65 -14.16 -24.41
N ARG A 57 12.76 -13.51 -25.58
CA ARG A 57 13.27 -14.10 -26.83
C ARG A 57 12.58 -15.42 -27.17
N LEU A 58 11.33 -15.54 -26.75
CA LEU A 58 10.45 -16.61 -27.16
C LEU A 58 10.11 -16.35 -28.64
N GLY A 59 9.90 -17.41 -29.43
CA GLY A 59 9.65 -17.32 -30.86
C GLY A 59 8.36 -16.57 -31.20
N SER A 60 7.43 -17.21 -31.92
CA SER A 60 6.12 -16.59 -32.15
C SER A 60 5.34 -16.48 -30.84
N PRO A 61 4.70 -15.34 -30.53
CA PRO A 61 3.89 -15.21 -29.32
C PRO A 61 2.75 -16.22 -29.38
N ALA A 62 2.52 -16.93 -28.27
CA ALA A 62 1.36 -17.80 -28.12
C ALA A 62 0.08 -16.97 -28.31
N GLU A 63 -0.93 -17.55 -28.96
CA GLU A 63 -2.22 -16.91 -29.11
C GLU A 63 -2.81 -16.58 -27.73
N TYR A 64 -3.38 -15.39 -27.61
CA TYR A 64 -4.04 -14.93 -26.39
C TYR A 64 -5.51 -14.73 -26.70
N THR A 65 -6.37 -15.23 -25.82
CA THR A 65 -7.82 -15.01 -25.88
C THR A 65 -8.24 -14.41 -24.56
N TYR A 66 -8.76 -13.18 -24.61
CA TYR A 66 -9.20 -12.48 -23.40
C TYR A 66 -10.35 -13.21 -22.71
N ARG A 67 -10.24 -13.37 -21.39
CA ARG A 67 -11.33 -13.83 -20.53
C ARG A 67 -11.64 -12.76 -19.48
N PRO A 68 -12.89 -12.28 -19.41
CA PRO A 68 -13.24 -11.29 -18.39
C PRO A 68 -13.13 -11.89 -16.99
N VAL A 69 -12.50 -11.14 -16.09
CA VAL A 69 -12.40 -11.51 -14.66
C VAL A 69 -13.73 -11.15 -13.98
N PRO A 70 -14.41 -12.10 -13.33
CA PRO A 70 -15.68 -11.83 -12.67
C PRO A 70 -15.50 -11.09 -11.33
N GLY A 71 -16.51 -10.30 -10.97
CA GLY A 71 -16.60 -9.65 -9.66
C GLY A 71 -15.99 -8.24 -9.62
N PRO A 72 -16.10 -7.56 -8.46
CA PRO A 72 -15.48 -6.25 -8.29
C PRO A 72 -13.96 -6.39 -8.32
N LEU A 73 -13.31 -5.59 -9.17
CA LEU A 73 -11.86 -5.59 -9.27
C LEU A 73 -11.24 -4.92 -8.05
N ILE A 74 -10.24 -5.57 -7.44
CA ILE A 74 -9.49 -5.01 -6.31
C ILE A 74 -8.39 -4.08 -6.87
N PRO A 75 -8.43 -2.75 -6.61
CA PRO A 75 -7.50 -1.82 -7.26
C PRO A 75 -6.02 -2.13 -7.00
N VAL A 76 -5.68 -2.58 -5.79
CA VAL A 76 -4.31 -2.95 -5.42
C VAL A 76 -3.79 -4.15 -6.23
N GLU A 77 -4.65 -5.12 -6.55
CA GLU A 77 -4.26 -6.28 -7.37
C GLU A 77 -3.99 -5.86 -8.82
N VAL A 78 -4.80 -4.95 -9.35
CA VAL A 78 -4.57 -4.37 -10.69
C VAL A 78 -3.26 -3.59 -10.74
N ILE A 79 -2.96 -2.75 -9.73
CA ILE A 79 -1.67 -2.03 -9.65
C ILE A 79 -0.50 -3.02 -9.67
N LYS A 80 -0.56 -4.07 -8.85
CA LYS A 80 0.48 -5.11 -8.77
C LYS A 80 0.65 -5.82 -10.12
N ALA A 81 -0.45 -6.20 -10.77
CA ALA A 81 -0.41 -6.84 -12.08
C ALA A 81 0.20 -5.91 -13.15
N CYS A 82 -0.19 -4.63 -13.17
CA CYS A 82 0.38 -3.64 -14.07
C CYS A 82 1.88 -3.44 -13.82
N HIS A 83 2.31 -3.28 -12.57
CA HIS A 83 3.72 -3.10 -12.23
C HIS A 83 4.56 -4.35 -12.56
N ALA A 84 4.03 -5.55 -12.32
CA ALA A 84 4.69 -6.80 -12.70
C ALA A 84 4.87 -6.87 -14.23
N ALA A 85 3.85 -6.48 -14.99
CA ALA A 85 3.92 -6.44 -16.45
C ALA A 85 4.91 -5.39 -16.96
N ILE A 86 4.88 -4.17 -16.39
CA ILE A 86 5.83 -3.10 -16.73
C ILE A 86 7.26 -3.55 -16.46
N HIS A 87 7.53 -4.08 -15.27
CA HIS A 87 8.86 -4.55 -14.88
C HIS A 87 9.36 -5.63 -15.86
N THR A 88 8.50 -6.60 -16.21
CA THR A 88 8.84 -7.70 -17.13
C THR A 88 9.12 -7.19 -18.54
N CYS A 89 8.31 -6.26 -19.05
CA CYS A 89 8.40 -5.77 -20.43
C CYS A 89 9.37 -4.60 -20.62
N SER A 90 9.86 -3.97 -19.54
CA SER A 90 10.71 -2.76 -19.58
C SER A 90 11.98 -2.88 -20.42
N ARG A 91 12.45 -4.10 -20.65
CA ARG A 91 13.64 -4.40 -21.46
C ARG A 91 13.35 -4.53 -22.96
N ALA A 92 12.09 -4.43 -23.37
CA ALA A 92 11.71 -4.49 -24.78
C ALA A 92 12.23 -3.24 -25.51
N PRO A 93 12.67 -3.36 -26.78
CA PRO A 93 12.96 -2.20 -27.61
C PRO A 93 11.73 -1.27 -27.70
N TYR A 94 11.95 0.04 -27.60
CA TYR A 94 10.90 1.06 -27.68
C TYR A 94 9.81 0.95 -26.61
N TRP A 95 10.09 0.29 -25.47
CA TRP A 95 9.14 0.10 -24.39
C TRP A 95 8.45 1.41 -23.97
N GLU A 96 9.25 2.44 -23.66
CA GLU A 96 8.77 3.72 -23.13
C GLU A 96 7.73 4.41 -24.02
N THR A 97 7.85 4.25 -25.34
CA THR A 97 6.96 4.85 -26.34
C THR A 97 5.89 3.89 -26.85
N SER A 98 5.83 2.67 -26.30
CA SER A 98 4.90 1.64 -26.77
C SER A 98 3.47 1.86 -26.28
N VAL A 99 2.51 1.36 -27.07
CA VAL A 99 1.09 1.33 -26.70
C VAL A 99 0.87 0.48 -25.45
N ALA A 100 1.60 -0.63 -25.30
CA ALA A 100 1.51 -1.50 -24.13
C ALA A 100 1.94 -0.77 -22.84
N HIS A 101 3.03 -0.02 -22.88
CA HIS A 101 3.46 0.80 -21.75
C HIS A 101 2.41 1.85 -21.39
N THR A 102 1.89 2.57 -22.39
CA THR A 102 0.83 3.58 -22.17
C THR A 102 -0.42 2.96 -21.55
N LEU A 103 -0.85 1.79 -22.04
CA LEU A 103 -2.00 1.06 -21.52
C LEU A 103 -1.80 0.68 -20.04
N LEU A 104 -0.65 0.09 -19.72
CA LEU A 104 -0.34 -0.37 -18.37
C LEU A 104 -0.22 0.80 -17.39
N THR A 105 0.47 1.87 -17.77
CA THR A 105 0.63 3.05 -16.91
C THR A 105 -0.71 3.75 -16.67
N LYS A 106 -1.55 3.89 -17.70
CA LYS A 106 -2.90 4.47 -17.53
C LYS A 106 -3.82 3.58 -16.70
N THR A 107 -3.71 2.27 -16.83
CA THR A 107 -4.50 1.32 -16.03
C THR A 107 -4.05 1.31 -14.58
N ALA A 108 -2.74 1.34 -14.31
CA ALA A 108 -2.19 1.48 -12.97
C ALA A 108 -2.63 2.79 -12.31
N TRP A 109 -2.62 3.90 -13.06
CA TRP A 109 -3.13 5.18 -12.57
C TRP A 109 -4.63 5.13 -12.26
N ALA A 110 -5.45 4.57 -13.16
CA ALA A 110 -6.88 4.40 -12.95
C ALA A 110 -7.18 3.52 -11.71
N ALA A 111 -6.33 2.53 -11.44
CA ALA A 111 -6.41 1.73 -10.23
C ALA A 111 -6.02 2.54 -8.98
N ALA A 112 -4.92 3.30 -9.04
CA ALA A 112 -4.41 4.09 -7.92
C ALA A 112 -5.45 5.08 -7.38
N VAL A 113 -6.13 5.83 -8.26
CA VAL A 113 -7.18 6.79 -7.85
C VAL A 113 -8.42 6.14 -7.22
N ARG A 114 -8.55 4.81 -7.30
CA ARG A 114 -9.63 4.03 -6.68
C ARG A 114 -9.21 3.37 -5.36
N VAL A 115 -7.94 3.48 -4.96
CA VAL A 115 -7.48 3.02 -3.65
C VAL A 115 -8.05 3.95 -2.57
N PRO A 116 -8.75 3.44 -1.54
CA PRO A 116 -9.25 4.27 -0.44
C PRO A 116 -8.12 5.12 0.17
N GLY A 117 -8.36 6.43 0.33
CA GLY A 117 -7.37 7.36 0.87
C GLY A 117 -6.38 7.93 -0.16
N TYR A 118 -6.40 7.48 -1.42
CA TYR A 118 -5.45 7.98 -2.43
C TYR A 118 -5.78 9.41 -2.89
N ALA A 119 -7.07 9.73 -3.10
CA ALA A 119 -7.46 11.07 -3.56
C ALA A 119 -7.29 12.13 -2.47
N GLU A 120 -7.39 11.71 -1.20
CA GLU A 120 -7.23 12.52 -0.01
C GLU A 120 -5.76 12.69 0.40
N ALA A 121 -4.89 11.77 -0.05
CA ALA A 121 -3.46 11.85 0.24
C ALA A 121 -2.83 13.09 -0.42
N PRO A 122 -2.05 13.89 0.32
CA PRO A 122 -1.39 15.06 -0.24
C PRO A 122 -0.31 14.65 -1.25
N TRP A 123 -0.23 15.39 -2.36
CA TRP A 123 0.84 15.26 -3.37
C TRP A 123 2.23 15.63 -2.82
N ILE A 124 2.26 16.31 -1.68
CA ILE A 124 3.50 16.66 -0.99
C ILE A 124 3.87 15.48 -0.11
N TRP A 125 4.93 14.77 -0.51
CA TRP A 125 5.59 13.85 0.41
C TRP A 125 6.19 14.65 1.56
N THR A 126 5.58 14.55 2.74
CA THR A 126 6.16 15.07 3.97
C THR A 126 6.98 13.97 4.63
N ARG A 127 8.29 14.17 4.74
CA ARG A 127 9.07 13.45 5.75
C ARG A 127 8.41 13.76 7.09
N SER A 128 7.95 12.76 7.84
CA SER A 128 7.26 12.96 9.13
C SER A 128 8.01 14.03 9.94
N ARG A 129 7.37 15.17 10.17
CA ARG A 129 7.98 16.35 10.82
C ARG A 129 7.94 16.29 12.34
N THR A 130 7.38 15.23 12.88
CA THR A 130 7.31 14.95 14.31
C THR A 130 8.13 13.70 14.55
N SER A 131 9.42 13.89 14.82
CA SER A 131 10.27 12.80 15.25
C SER A 131 9.81 12.20 16.60
N GLN A 132 8.83 12.81 17.30
CA GLN A 132 8.38 12.38 18.63
C GLN A 132 7.60 11.08 18.60
N THR A 133 8.23 10.06 19.17
CA THR A 133 7.58 8.87 19.70
C THR A 133 6.75 9.27 20.90
N LEU A 134 5.44 9.02 20.84
CA LEU A 134 4.56 9.10 22.00
C LEU A 134 4.63 7.77 22.74
N ALA A 135 5.17 7.76 23.96
CA ALA A 135 5.20 6.57 24.79
C ALA A 135 4.11 6.67 25.87
N ILE A 136 3.29 5.64 26.00
CA ILE A 136 2.13 5.59 26.90
C ILE A 136 2.31 4.42 27.85
N ALA A 137 2.30 4.72 29.14
CA ALA A 137 2.38 3.72 30.20
C ALA A 137 1.53 4.13 31.39
N GLU A 138 0.95 3.15 32.07
CA GLU A 138 0.34 3.37 33.37
C GLU A 138 1.37 3.21 34.48
N THR A 139 1.57 2.03 35.04
CA THR A 139 2.50 1.86 36.18
C THR A 139 3.83 1.26 35.76
N TRP A 140 3.78 0.24 34.90
CA TRP A 140 4.98 -0.37 34.36
C TRP A 140 5.43 0.29 33.05
N ARG A 141 6.76 0.44 32.89
CA ARG A 141 7.41 0.90 31.67
C ARG A 141 8.77 0.22 31.44
N PRO A 142 9.17 0.00 30.18
CA PRO A 142 10.52 -0.40 29.82
C PRO A 142 11.58 0.63 30.26
N GLU A 143 12.41 0.29 31.23
CA GLU A 143 13.61 1.07 31.59
C GLU A 143 14.88 0.33 31.14
N PRO A 144 15.89 1.02 30.56
CA PRO A 144 16.11 2.47 30.55
C PRO A 144 15.73 3.17 29.22
N LEU A 145 14.56 2.86 28.63
CA LEU A 145 14.18 3.42 27.33
C LEU A 145 14.05 4.96 27.41
N ALA A 146 14.86 5.68 26.63
CA ALA A 146 14.96 7.15 26.67
C ALA A 146 13.80 7.84 25.92
N VAL A 147 12.57 7.63 26.40
CA VAL A 147 11.34 8.23 25.88
C VAL A 147 10.53 8.88 27.00
N ASN A 148 9.77 9.91 26.65
CA ASN A 148 8.86 10.56 27.60
C ASN A 148 7.56 9.75 27.69
N TRP A 149 7.38 9.07 28.81
CA TRP A 149 6.18 8.29 29.10
C TRP A 149 5.05 9.18 29.60
N SER A 150 3.92 9.12 28.91
CA SER A 150 2.68 9.82 29.24
C SER A 150 1.65 8.84 29.78
N LYS A 151 0.72 9.35 30.60
CA LYS A 151 -0.43 8.58 31.09
C LYS A 151 -1.53 8.58 30.05
N THR A 152 -2.42 7.58 30.07
CA THR A 152 -3.50 7.51 29.08
C THR A 152 -4.45 8.71 29.15
N HIS A 153 -4.72 9.23 30.37
CA HIS A 153 -5.59 10.40 30.57
C HIS A 153 -4.98 11.73 30.12
N SER A 154 -3.68 11.79 29.84
CA SER A 154 -2.99 13.00 29.39
C SER A 154 -2.75 13.00 27.87
N ILE A 155 -3.31 12.04 27.13
CA ILE A 155 -3.14 11.97 25.68
C ILE A 155 -4.03 13.01 25.02
N GLU A 156 -3.40 13.98 24.36
CA GLU A 156 -4.10 14.92 23.49
C GLU A 156 -4.31 14.29 22.10
N PRO A 157 -5.51 14.40 21.49
CA PRO A 157 -5.80 13.82 20.18
C PRO A 157 -4.85 14.30 19.08
N GLU A 158 -4.41 15.56 19.14
CA GLU A 158 -3.44 16.13 18.19
C GLU A 158 -2.05 15.47 18.34
N THR A 159 -1.61 15.23 19.57
CA THR A 159 -0.32 14.57 19.84
C THR A 159 -0.37 13.10 19.39
N TRP A 160 -1.48 12.41 19.62
CA TRP A 160 -1.71 11.06 19.10
C TRP A 160 -1.66 11.01 17.57
N ALA A 161 -2.41 11.90 16.90
CA ALA A 161 -2.48 11.92 15.44
C ALA A 161 -1.14 12.28 14.79
N SER A 162 -0.38 13.16 15.43
CA SER A 162 0.89 13.67 14.89
C SER A 162 2.11 12.86 15.28
N ALA A 163 2.09 11.96 16.28
CA ALA A 163 3.26 11.16 16.64
C ALA A 163 3.81 10.36 15.46
N ALA A 164 5.14 10.18 15.36
CA ALA A 164 5.73 9.30 14.35
C ALA A 164 5.43 7.81 14.64
N ALA A 165 5.60 7.44 15.89
CA ALA A 165 5.30 6.12 16.43
C ALA A 165 4.66 6.29 17.79
N VAL A 166 3.81 5.33 18.16
CA VAL A 166 3.22 5.25 19.50
C VAL A 166 3.67 3.94 20.13
N LEU A 167 4.23 4.02 21.33
CA LEU A 167 4.53 2.86 22.17
C LEU A 167 3.48 2.79 23.27
N VAL A 168 2.80 1.67 23.41
CA VAL A 168 1.77 1.47 24.45
C VAL A 168 2.18 0.26 25.28
N THR A 169 2.30 0.41 26.60
CA THR A 169 2.54 -0.75 27.46
C THR A 169 1.27 -1.58 27.63
N GLU A 170 1.43 -2.85 28.00
CA GLU A 170 0.33 -3.77 28.27
C GLU A 170 -0.79 -3.15 29.11
N GLU A 171 -0.46 -2.51 30.23
CA GLU A 171 -1.41 -1.91 31.16
C GLU A 171 -2.21 -0.74 30.55
N ALA A 172 -1.64 -0.04 29.57
CA ALA A 172 -2.28 1.08 28.91
C ALA A 172 -3.19 0.67 27.75
N LEU A 173 -3.05 -0.56 27.21
CA LEU A 173 -3.83 -1.03 26.07
C LEU A 173 -5.36 -0.94 26.27
N PRO A 174 -5.94 -1.39 27.40
CA PRO A 174 -7.40 -1.33 27.58
C PRO A 174 -7.91 0.11 27.60
N ALA A 175 -7.15 1.03 28.20
CA ALA A 175 -7.53 2.43 28.28
C ALA A 175 -7.45 3.12 26.90
N VAL A 176 -6.39 2.86 26.13
CA VAL A 176 -6.28 3.36 24.75
C VAL A 176 -7.38 2.77 23.85
N SER A 177 -7.69 1.48 24.02
CA SER A 177 -8.82 0.84 23.32
C SER A 177 -10.15 1.53 23.63
N GLY A 178 -10.40 1.87 24.89
CA GLY A 178 -11.56 2.66 25.31
C GLY A 178 -11.65 4.03 24.63
N LEU A 179 -10.51 4.74 24.53
CA LEU A 179 -10.45 6.04 23.84
C LEU A 179 -10.74 5.93 22.33
N LEU A 180 -10.25 4.87 21.68
CA LEU A 180 -10.54 4.58 20.27
C LEU A 180 -12.02 4.24 20.07
N ALA A 181 -12.59 3.38 20.92
CA ALA A 181 -14.00 3.00 20.85
C ALA A 181 -14.95 4.18 21.13
N ALA A 182 -14.54 5.12 21.99
CA ALA A 182 -15.27 6.35 22.28
C ALA A 182 -15.11 7.43 21.17
N GLY A 183 -14.28 7.19 20.15
CA GLY A 183 -13.99 8.18 19.09
C GLY A 183 -13.16 9.38 19.55
N GLN A 184 -12.52 9.29 20.73
CA GLN A 184 -11.66 10.34 21.26
C GLN A 184 -10.26 10.29 20.62
N LEU A 185 -9.83 9.11 20.20
CA LEU A 185 -8.65 8.90 19.36
C LEU A 185 -9.07 8.26 18.04
N ALA A 186 -8.38 8.61 16.95
CA ALA A 186 -8.56 7.97 15.66
C ALA A 186 -7.58 6.79 15.51
N ALA A 187 -8.00 5.69 14.87
CA ALA A 187 -7.09 4.60 14.53
C ALA A 187 -5.96 5.12 13.61
N ARG A 188 -4.73 4.69 13.88
CA ARG A 188 -3.53 5.11 13.13
C ARG A 188 -2.52 3.97 13.01
N PRO A 189 -1.70 3.95 11.94
CA PRO A 189 -0.59 3.01 11.83
C PRO A 189 0.58 3.40 12.76
N ASN A 190 1.55 2.50 12.90
CA ASN A 190 2.75 2.63 13.73
C ASN A 190 2.42 2.75 15.23
N VAL A 191 1.53 1.88 15.71
CA VAL A 191 1.28 1.68 17.14
C VAL A 191 1.89 0.33 17.56
N PHE A 192 2.77 0.36 18.55
CA PHE A 192 3.49 -0.81 19.05
C PHE A 192 3.08 -1.09 20.50
N ALA A 193 2.55 -2.28 20.76
CA ALA A 193 2.35 -2.78 22.10
C ALA A 193 3.68 -3.31 22.66
N ILE A 194 4.10 -2.86 23.85
CA ILE A 194 5.28 -3.39 24.54
C ILE A 194 4.82 -4.21 25.74
N LEU A 195 5.21 -5.48 25.77
CA LEU A 195 4.78 -6.45 26.76
C LEU A 195 5.98 -7.00 27.54
N PRO A 196 5.90 -7.13 28.87
CA PRO A 196 6.89 -7.85 29.67
C PRO A 196 6.79 -9.37 29.51
N ASP A 197 5.61 -9.89 29.15
CA ASP A 197 5.32 -11.32 29.01
C ASP A 197 4.82 -11.64 27.58
N PRO A 198 5.37 -12.67 26.90
CA PRO A 198 4.89 -13.10 25.58
C PRO A 198 3.48 -13.69 25.54
N HIS A 199 2.83 -13.94 26.68
CA HIS A 199 1.57 -14.69 26.75
C HIS A 199 0.29 -13.82 26.76
N LEU A 200 0.33 -12.59 26.25
CA LEU A 200 -0.85 -11.74 26.20
C LEU A 200 -1.91 -12.25 25.21
N ASP A 201 -3.17 -12.19 25.63
CA ASP A 201 -4.32 -12.45 24.76
C ASP A 201 -4.32 -11.48 23.56
N PRO A 202 -4.34 -11.99 22.31
CA PRO A 202 -4.52 -11.20 21.10
C PRO A 202 -5.72 -10.25 21.12
N ALA A 203 -6.77 -10.57 21.87
CA ALA A 203 -7.94 -9.70 22.03
C ALA A 203 -7.62 -8.37 22.74
N LEU A 204 -6.54 -8.29 23.53
CA LEU A 204 -6.19 -7.09 24.30
C LEU A 204 -5.45 -6.03 23.48
N TRP A 205 -4.68 -6.45 22.46
CA TRP A 205 -3.96 -5.51 21.57
C TRP A 205 -4.58 -5.41 20.18
N GLY A 206 -5.39 -6.40 19.77
CA GLY A 206 -6.08 -6.42 18.48
C GLY A 206 -6.98 -5.20 18.30
N GLY A 207 -6.68 -4.37 17.30
CA GLY A 207 -7.41 -3.12 17.01
C GLY A 207 -6.83 -1.87 17.66
N VAL A 208 -5.82 -2.01 18.53
CA VAL A 208 -5.06 -0.89 19.11
C VAL A 208 -3.67 -0.80 18.50
N ALA A 209 -2.94 -1.91 18.42
CA ALA A 209 -1.55 -1.97 17.99
C ALA A 209 -1.38 -2.79 16.70
N ASP A 210 -0.47 -2.33 15.83
CA ASP A 210 -0.07 -3.03 14.59
C ASP A 210 0.94 -4.15 14.87
N HIS A 211 1.73 -3.95 15.94
CA HIS A 211 2.86 -4.80 16.27
C HIS A 211 2.96 -5.00 17.78
N VAL A 212 3.40 -6.21 18.16
CA VAL A 212 3.68 -6.58 19.54
C VAL A 212 5.19 -6.76 19.70
N LEU A 213 5.76 -6.11 20.72
CA LEU A 213 7.17 -6.12 21.06
C LEU A 213 7.35 -6.71 22.46
N ILE A 214 8.14 -7.78 22.57
CA ILE A 214 8.40 -8.43 23.86
C ILE A 214 9.64 -7.81 24.50
N TRP A 215 9.50 -7.28 25.71
CA TRP A 215 10.58 -6.73 26.51
C TRP A 215 11.22 -7.82 27.39
N PRO A 216 12.56 -7.89 27.53
CA PRO A 216 13.57 -6.97 27.02
C PRO A 216 14.10 -7.27 25.61
N ASP A 217 13.62 -8.31 24.94
CA ASP A 217 14.18 -8.79 23.67
C ASP A 217 14.11 -7.77 22.53
N CYS A 218 13.07 -6.92 22.51
CA CYS A 218 12.90 -5.86 21.53
C CYS A 218 13.81 -4.64 21.75
N ARG A 219 14.54 -4.59 22.87
CA ARG A 219 15.34 -3.42 23.26
C ARG A 219 16.36 -2.99 22.20
N PRO A 220 17.21 -3.86 21.62
CA PRO A 220 18.20 -3.42 20.64
C PRO A 220 17.55 -2.80 19.41
N TRP A 221 16.39 -3.30 19.01
CA TRP A 221 15.62 -2.72 17.90
C TRP A 221 15.04 -1.36 18.27
N LEU A 222 14.43 -1.23 19.46
CA LEU A 222 13.92 0.06 19.95
C LEU A 222 15.03 1.11 20.08
N ASP A 223 16.21 0.74 20.58
CA ASP A 223 17.36 1.64 20.70
C ASP A 223 17.79 2.17 19.32
N VAL A 224 17.74 1.34 18.26
CA VAL A 224 17.99 1.77 16.88
C VAL A 224 16.88 2.68 16.36
N GLN A 225 15.61 2.33 16.56
CA GLN A 225 14.50 3.13 16.04
C GLN A 225 14.42 4.51 16.71
N LEU A 226 14.67 4.56 18.02
CA LEU A 226 14.68 5.80 18.79
C LEU A 226 15.97 6.59 18.57
N GLY A 227 17.11 5.91 18.39
CA GLY A 227 18.42 6.53 18.18
C GLY A 227 18.69 7.01 16.75
N ALA A 228 18.13 6.35 15.73
CA ALA A 228 18.26 6.74 14.32
C ALA A 228 17.29 7.87 13.91
N ALA A 229 16.25 8.12 14.71
CA ALA A 229 15.25 9.15 14.43
C ALA A 229 15.62 10.57 14.92
N TRP A 230 16.77 10.77 15.59
CA TRP A 230 17.02 12.00 16.35
C TRP A 230 18.49 12.44 16.42
N ARG A 231 19.04 12.86 15.28
CA ARG A 231 20.09 13.89 15.30
C ARG A 231 19.63 15.05 14.41
N PRO A 232 19.69 16.30 14.90
CA PRO A 232 19.28 17.47 14.13
C PRO A 232 20.08 17.59 12.82
#